data_AF-A0A8T7C320-F1
#
_entry.id   AF-A0A8T7C320-F1
#
_cell.length_a   1.000
_cell.length_b   1.000
_cell.length_c   1.000
_cell.angle_alpha   90.00
_cell.angle_beta   90.00
_cell.angle_gamma   90.00
#
_symmetry.space_group_name_H-M   'P 1'
#
loop_
_entity.id
_entity.type
_entity.pdbx_description
1 polymer ?
#
loop_
_entity_poly.entity_id
_entity_poly.type
_entity_poly.pdbx_seq_one_letter_code
_entity_poly.pdbx_strand_id
1 'polypeptide(L)'
;MSKNPSIGLLIIEDESNTRNQFARRRIILQGQAEVIGRDSQLFQTVMQLFRDRFGDFIDIIEPLQDFQLFEIIPGSGRFIRGFAQAFQLSGEGFNEITHLMPD
;
A
#
# COMPACT_ATOMS: atom_id res chain seq x y z
N MET A 1 2.85 -14.20 -4.21
CA MET A 1 1.80 -14.11 -3.18
C MET A 1 0.96 -15.39 -3.07
N SER A 2 0.72 -16.16 -4.14
CA SER A 2 -0.16 -17.35 -4.09
C SER A 2 0.20 -18.50 -3.11
N LYS A 3 1.42 -18.52 -2.55
CA LYS A 3 1.84 -19.49 -1.52
C LYS A 3 2.06 -18.88 -0.14
N ASN A 4 2.16 -17.56 -0.06
CA ASN A 4 2.35 -16.83 1.18
C ASN A 4 1.64 -15.47 1.05
N PRO A 5 0.51 -15.28 1.74
CA PRO A 5 -0.25 -14.05 1.67
C PRO A 5 0.42 -12.91 2.42
N SER A 6 1.41 -13.18 3.30
CA SER A 6 2.09 -12.15 4.08
C SER A 6 2.88 -11.19 3.19
N ILE A 7 2.67 -9.91 3.41
CA ILE A 7 3.29 -8.83 2.62
C ILE A 7 3.78 -7.69 3.51
N GLY A 8 4.75 -6.94 2.99
CA GLY A 8 5.17 -5.64 3.50
C GLY A 8 5.02 -4.60 2.40
N LEU A 9 4.43 -3.44 2.73
CA LEU A 9 4.29 -2.31 1.83
C LEU A 9 5.08 -1.12 2.35
N LEU A 10 5.82 -0.48 1.45
CA LEU A 10 6.53 0.77 1.72
C LEU A 10 5.94 1.87 0.83
N ILE A 11 5.32 2.86 1.45
CA ILE A 11 4.94 4.11 0.81
C ILE A 11 5.93 5.15 1.28
N ILE A 12 6.72 5.71 0.37
CA ILE A 12 7.84 6.58 0.72
C ILE A 12 7.80 7.85 -0.13
N GLU A 13 8.10 9.00 0.49
CA GLU A 13 8.17 10.27 -0.23
C GLU A 13 9.24 10.22 -1.31
N ASP A 14 9.04 10.91 -2.43
CA ASP A 14 10.03 10.99 -3.51
C ASP A 14 11.37 11.57 -3.01
N GLU A 15 12.47 10.97 -3.48
CA GLU A 15 13.83 11.38 -3.15
C GLU A 15 14.17 12.77 -3.67
N SER A 16 13.62 13.16 -4.83
CA SER A 16 13.84 14.51 -5.39
C SER A 16 13.18 15.62 -4.55
N ASN A 17 12.18 15.25 -3.74
CA ASN A 17 11.33 16.16 -2.99
C ASN A 17 11.55 16.10 -1.46
N THR A 18 12.57 15.37 -1.01
CA THR A 18 12.88 15.25 0.43
C THR A 18 13.83 16.35 0.90
N ARG A 19 13.62 16.79 2.15
CA ARG A 19 14.57 17.69 2.84
C ARG A 19 15.80 16.94 3.36
N ASN A 20 15.70 15.62 3.54
CA ASN A 20 16.79 14.80 4.05
C ASN A 20 16.68 13.36 3.54
N GLN A 21 17.63 12.96 2.69
CA GLN A 21 17.64 11.63 2.05
C GLN A 21 17.67 10.47 3.05
N PHE A 22 18.25 10.67 4.23
CA PHE A 22 18.32 9.65 5.29
C PHE A 22 17.04 9.57 6.14
N ALA A 23 16.18 10.58 6.10
CA ALA A 23 15.00 10.70 6.95
C ALA A 23 13.72 10.86 6.15
N ARG A 24 13.64 10.14 5.01
CA ARG A 24 12.47 10.20 4.14
C ARG A 24 11.20 9.80 4.88
N ARG A 25 10.16 10.65 4.78
CA ARG A 25 8.83 10.32 5.27
C ARG A 25 8.35 9.05 4.61
N ARG A 26 7.91 8.10 5.42
CA ARG A 26 7.47 6.79 4.93
C ARG A 26 6.44 6.15 5.83
N ILE A 27 5.58 5.36 5.23
CA ILE A 27 4.69 4.42 5.88
C ILE A 27 5.16 3.02 5.52
N ILE A 28 5.33 2.17 6.53
CA ILE A 28 5.57 0.73 6.38
C ILE A 28 4.33 0.03 6.89
N LEU A 29 3.67 -0.77 6.05
CA LEU A 29 2.53 -1.59 6.45
C LEU A 29 2.92 -3.07 6.39
N GLN A 30 2.42 -3.85 7.33
CA GLN A 30 2.46 -5.31 7.30
C GLN A 30 1.04 -5.83 7.21
N GLY A 31 0.81 -6.84 6.41
CA GLY A 31 -0.53 -7.37 6.21
C GLY A 31 -0.57 -8.60 5.34
N GLN A 32 -1.74 -8.84 4.77
CA GLN A 32 -2.02 -9.94 3.87
C GLN A 32 -2.43 -9.43 2.50
N ALA A 33 -2.24 -10.26 1.48
CA ALA A 33 -2.72 -10.00 0.13
C ALA A 33 -3.55 -11.17 -0.38
N GLU A 34 -4.69 -10.84 -0.99
CA GLU A 34 -5.63 -11.80 -1.55
C GLU A 34 -5.88 -11.48 -3.02
N VAL A 35 -6.05 -12.51 -3.86
CA VAL A 35 -6.35 -12.30 -5.29
C VAL A 35 -7.83 -11.94 -5.43
N ILE A 36 -8.12 -10.84 -6.11
CA ILE A 36 -9.47 -10.49 -6.52
C ILE A 36 -9.77 -11.23 -7.84
N GLY A 37 -10.79 -12.09 -7.82
CA GLY A 37 -11.21 -12.87 -8.98
C GLY A 37 -11.69 -11.97 -10.12
N ARG A 38 -11.27 -12.26 -11.37
CA ARG A 38 -11.57 -11.41 -12.54
C ARG A 38 -13.06 -11.26 -12.82
N ASP A 39 -13.84 -12.32 -12.57
CA ASP A 39 -15.29 -12.32 -12.79
C ASP A 39 -16.07 -11.65 -11.64
N SER A 40 -15.38 -11.13 -10.62
CA SER A 40 -16.04 -10.50 -9.47
C SER A 40 -16.45 -9.06 -9.76
N GLN A 41 -17.52 -8.61 -9.10
CA GLN A 41 -17.96 -7.21 -9.15
C GLN A 41 -16.89 -6.24 -8.59
N LEU A 42 -16.11 -6.70 -7.61
CA LEU A 42 -15.03 -5.92 -7.02
C LEU A 42 -13.92 -5.66 -8.04
N PHE A 43 -13.55 -6.66 -8.85
CA PHE A 43 -12.58 -6.49 -9.93
C PHE A 43 -13.00 -5.39 -10.89
N GLN A 44 -14.23 -5.47 -11.42
CA GLN A 44 -14.76 -4.46 -12.35
C GLN A 44 -14.74 -3.05 -11.75
N THR A 45 -15.16 -2.93 -10.48
CA THR A 45 -15.18 -1.66 -9.76
C THR A 45 -13.77 -1.07 -9.62
N VAL A 46 -12.80 -1.88 -9.19
CA VAL A 46 -11.43 -1.42 -8.98
C VAL A 46 -10.73 -1.10 -10.30
N MET A 47 -10.98 -1.88 -11.36
CA MET A 47 -10.42 -1.60 -12.69
C MET A 47 -10.96 -0.28 -13.26
N GLN A 48 -12.24 0.04 -13.01
CA GLN A 48 -12.76 1.36 -13.38
C GLN A 48 -12.07 2.49 -12.61
N LEU A 49 -11.87 2.35 -11.29
CA LEU A 49 -11.14 3.34 -10.49
C LEU A 49 -9.69 3.50 -10.96
N PHE A 50 -9.04 2.41 -11.37
CA PHE A 50 -7.71 2.49 -11.97
C PHE A 50 -7.73 3.17 -13.33
N ARG A 51 -8.72 2.89 -14.19
CA ARG A 51 -8.88 3.56 -15.49
C ARG A 51 -9.09 5.06 -15.31
N ASP A 52 -9.93 5.48 -14.37
CA ASP A 52 -10.15 6.90 -14.07
C ASP A 52 -8.88 7.61 -13.59
N ARG A 53 -7.97 6.88 -12.91
CA ARG A 53 -6.72 7.43 -12.36
C ARG A 53 -5.53 7.38 -13.33
N PHE A 54 -5.41 6.31 -14.11
CA PHE A 54 -4.22 6.00 -14.92
C PHE A 54 -4.49 5.98 -16.43
N GLY A 55 -5.75 6.13 -16.84
CA GLY A 55 -6.17 6.23 -18.24
C GLY A 55 -5.98 4.94 -19.03
N ASP A 56 -5.80 5.11 -20.34
CA ASP A 56 -5.76 4.06 -21.37
C ASP A 56 -4.71 2.97 -21.13
N PHE A 57 -3.72 3.21 -20.27
CA PHE A 57 -2.75 2.17 -19.88
C PHE A 57 -3.45 0.97 -19.24
N ILE A 58 -4.54 1.19 -18.51
CA ILE A 58 -5.34 0.12 -17.90
C ILE A 58 -5.98 -0.77 -18.97
N ASP A 59 -6.42 -0.21 -20.10
CA ASP A 59 -7.01 -0.96 -21.21
C ASP A 59 -6.01 -1.90 -21.89
N ILE A 60 -4.70 -1.60 -21.77
CA ILE A 60 -3.62 -2.45 -22.29
C ILE A 60 -3.35 -3.64 -21.37
N ILE A 61 -3.36 -3.44 -20.05
CA ILE A 61 -2.98 -4.47 -19.07
C ILE A 61 -4.15 -5.32 -18.59
N GLU A 62 -5.37 -4.76 -18.52
CA GLU A 62 -6.56 -5.47 -18.04
C GLU A 62 -6.88 -6.75 -18.83
N PRO A 63 -6.72 -6.82 -20.16
CA PRO A 63 -7.01 -8.05 -20.91
C PRO A 63 -5.97 -9.17 -20.71
N LEU A 64 -4.77 -8.83 -20.21
CA LEU A 64 -3.65 -9.77 -20.07
C LEU A 64 -3.98 -10.81 -18.99
N GLN A 65 -4.06 -12.10 -19.37
CA GLN A 65 -4.53 -13.17 -18.50
C GLN A 65 -3.61 -13.44 -17.30
N ASP A 66 -2.34 -13.08 -17.42
CA ASP A 66 -1.32 -13.14 -16.37
C ASP A 66 -1.32 -11.92 -15.44
N PHE A 67 -2.03 -10.84 -15.78
CA PHE A 67 -2.24 -9.71 -14.88
C PHE A 67 -3.26 -10.08 -13.79
N GLN A 68 -2.84 -9.97 -12.53
CA GLN A 68 -3.66 -10.31 -11.36
C GLN A 68 -3.86 -9.08 -10.48
N LEU A 69 -5.10 -8.88 -10.03
CA LEU A 69 -5.43 -7.85 -9.06
C LEU A 69 -5.35 -8.43 -7.65
N PHE A 70 -4.66 -7.74 -6.75
CA PHE A 70 -4.54 -8.13 -5.34
C PHE A 70 -5.20 -7.08 -4.45
N GLU A 71 -6.06 -7.53 -3.54
CA GLU A 71 -6.49 -6.76 -2.39
C GLU A 71 -5.40 -6.80 -1.32
N ILE A 72 -5.11 -5.65 -0.74
CA ILE A 72 -4.17 -5.51 0.36
C ILE A 72 -4.98 -5.30 1.63
N ILE A 73 -4.79 -6.19 2.60
CA ILE A 73 -5.44 -6.15 3.91
C ILE A 73 -4.35 -5.83 4.95
N PRO A 74 -4.10 -4.55 5.22
CA PRO A 74 -3.03 -4.14 6.14
C PRO A 74 -3.46 -4.41 7.59
N GLY A 75 -2.59 -5.04 8.38
CA GLY A 75 -2.86 -5.40 9.77
C GLY A 75 -2.14 -4.51 10.79
N SER A 76 -0.95 -4.02 10.47
CA SER A 76 -0.21 -3.07 11.30
C SER A 76 0.58 -2.09 10.45
N GLY A 77 0.88 -0.92 11.00
CA GLY A 77 1.62 0.11 10.28
C GLY A 77 2.61 0.87 11.15
N ARG A 78 3.61 1.46 10.50
CA ARG A 78 4.54 2.40 11.11
C ARG A 78 4.70 3.61 10.21
N PHE A 79 4.50 4.79 10.77
CA PHE A 79 4.78 6.05 10.10
C PHE A 79 6.08 6.65 10.61
N ILE A 80 7.00 6.97 9.72
CA ILE A 80 8.23 7.70 10.03
C ILE A 80 8.10 9.09 9.43
N ARG A 81 8.15 10.12 10.27
CA ARG A 81 8.08 11.52 9.83
C ARG A 81 9.47 12.14 9.61
N GLY A 82 10.49 11.62 10.30
CA GLY A 82 11.85 12.15 10.33
C GLY A 82 12.68 11.45 11.42
N PHE A 83 13.83 12.02 11.77
CA PHE A 83 14.67 11.48 12.85
C PHE A 83 13.92 11.42 14.18
N ALA A 84 14.04 10.30 14.88
CA ALA A 84 13.39 10.03 16.18
C ALA A 84 11.86 10.24 16.20
N GLN A 85 11.22 10.28 15.02
CA GLN A 85 9.79 10.51 14.85
C GLN A 85 9.14 9.29 14.19
N ALA A 86 9.10 8.20 14.94
CA ALA A 86 8.46 6.95 14.55
C ALA A 86 7.14 6.76 15.28
N PHE A 87 6.08 6.44 14.57
CA PHE A 87 4.74 6.28 15.12
C PHE A 87 4.20 4.91 14.75
N GLN A 88 3.67 4.18 15.73
CA GLN A 88 2.89 2.97 15.50
C GLN A 88 1.49 3.37 15.05
N LEU A 89 1.01 2.71 13.99
CA LEU A 89 -0.35 2.82 13.49
C LEU A 89 -1.10 1.54 13.85
N SER A 90 -2.25 1.67 14.49
CA SER A 90 -3.17 0.60 14.87
C SER A 90 -4.64 1.04 14.74
N GLY A 91 -5.56 0.15 15.12
CA GLY A 91 -6.99 0.42 15.02
C GLY A 91 -7.53 0.30 13.59
N GLU A 92 -8.85 0.33 13.47
CA GLU A 92 -9.53 0.28 12.18
C GLU A 92 -9.17 1.52 11.35
N GLY A 93 -8.71 1.30 10.12
CA GLY A 93 -8.28 2.39 9.24
C GLY A 93 -7.04 3.14 9.73
N PHE A 94 -6.25 2.56 10.65
CA PHE A 94 -5.04 3.18 11.21
C PHE A 94 -5.27 4.52 11.93
N ASN A 95 -6.43 4.64 12.58
CA ASN A 95 -6.83 5.85 13.31
C ASN A 95 -6.18 6.00 14.69
N GLU A 96 -5.58 4.95 15.23
CA GLU A 96 -4.83 5.00 16.48
C GLU A 96 -3.34 5.19 16.18
N ILE A 97 -2.77 6.29 16.70
CA ILE A 97 -1.38 6.69 16.42
C ILE A 97 -0.63 6.87 17.74
N THR A 98 0.40 6.05 17.95
CA THR A 98 1.23 6.10 19.15
C THR A 98 2.66 6.46 18.80
N HIS A 99 3.23 7.50 19.42
CA HIS A 99 4.64 7.85 19.25
C HIS A 99 5.53 6.80 19.94
N LEU A 100 6.45 6.22 19.17
CA LEU A 100 7.47 5.31 19.68
C LEU A 100 8.64 6.16 20.20
N MET A 101 8.85 6.12 21.52
CA MET A 101 10.07 6.67 22.11
C MET A 101 11.23 5.70 21.83
N PRO A 102 12.46 6.21 21.63
CA PRO A 102 13.65 5.35 21.62
C PRO A 102 13.79 4.64 22.98
N ASP A 103 14.20 3.38 22.95
CA ASP A 103 14.65 2.64 24.15
C ASP A 103 15.92 3.26 24.75
#